data_AF-A0A0Q8KNA6-F1
#
_entry.id   AF-A0A0Q8KNA6-F1
#
_cell.length_a   1.000
_cell.length_b   1.000
_cell.length_c   1.000
_cell.angle_alpha   90.00
_cell.angle_beta   90.00
_cell.angle_gamma   90.00
#
_symmetry.space_group_name_H-M   'P 1'
#
loop_
_entity.id
_entity.type
_entity.pdbx_description
1 polymer ?
#
loop_
_entity_poly.entity_id
_entity_poly.type
_entity_poly.pdbx_seq_one_letter_code
_entity_poly.pdbx_strand_id
1 'polypeptide(L)'
;MNEAPKHTPGEWTARWSKYREGEYIVQTDAPSNRVLAKFDGDGDGPDAEEIASARLIAAAPDMLEALLGVKTWADNIASPAPVFQAAREAIAKAQGPRS
;
A
#
# COMPACT_ATOMS: atom_id res chain seq x y z
N MET A 1 21.90 -7.28 -13.62
CA MET A 1 20.81 -8.02 -12.92
C MET A 1 19.69 -7.03 -12.72
N ASN A 2 18.49 -7.32 -13.22
CA ASN A 2 17.36 -6.39 -13.20
C ASN A 2 16.97 -6.06 -11.76
N GLU A 3 16.89 -4.76 -11.43
CA GLU A 3 16.36 -4.27 -10.15
C GLU A 3 14.96 -4.85 -9.92
N ALA A 4 14.73 -5.45 -8.75
CA ALA A 4 13.38 -5.75 -8.31
C ALA A 4 12.62 -4.42 -8.10
N PRO A 5 11.35 -4.30 -8.51
CA PRO A 5 10.57 -3.10 -8.26
C PRO A 5 10.47 -2.84 -6.75
N LYS A 6 10.91 -1.66 -6.31
CA LYS A 6 11.01 -1.27 -4.89
C LYS A 6 9.64 -1.16 -4.21
N HIS A 7 8.60 -0.79 -4.97
CA HIS A 7 7.18 -0.89 -4.62
C HIS A 7 6.40 -1.38 -5.84
N THR A 8 5.20 -1.94 -5.65
CA THR A 8 4.35 -2.37 -6.77
C THR A 8 3.56 -1.18 -7.31
N PRO A 9 3.80 -0.72 -8.55
CA PRO A 9 3.08 0.42 -9.10
C PRO A 9 1.63 0.08 -9.48
N GLY A 10 0.81 1.12 -9.64
CA GLY A 10 -0.57 1.01 -10.12
C GLY A 10 -1.58 0.82 -8.99
N GLU A 11 -2.86 0.92 -9.36
CA GLU A 11 -4.00 0.78 -8.46
C GLU A 11 -4.07 -0.65 -7.89
N TRP A 12 -4.37 -0.74 -6.60
CA TRP A 12 -4.58 -2.00 -5.91
C TRP A 12 -6.03 -2.08 -5.45
N THR A 13 -6.63 -3.25 -5.64
CA THR A 13 -8.03 -3.49 -5.28
C THR A 13 -8.12 -4.56 -4.19
N ALA A 14 -8.83 -4.23 -3.10
CA ALA A 14 -9.25 -5.20 -2.10
C ALA A 14 -10.62 -5.79 -2.48
N ARG A 15 -10.71 -7.12 -2.62
CA ARG A 15 -11.94 -7.80 -3.05
C ARG A 15 -11.99 -9.26 -2.64
N TRP A 16 -13.19 -9.84 -2.65
CA TRP A 16 -13.36 -11.28 -2.57
C TRP A 16 -12.74 -11.96 -3.79
N SER A 17 -12.01 -13.05 -3.54
CA SER A 17 -11.39 -13.87 -4.58
C SER A 17 -12.46 -14.51 -5.46
N LYS A 18 -12.26 -14.44 -6.79
CA LYS A 18 -13.14 -15.11 -7.76
C LYS A 18 -12.81 -16.60 -7.91
N TYR A 19 -11.65 -17.03 -7.40
CA TYR A 19 -11.10 -18.37 -7.65
C TYR A 19 -11.12 -19.26 -6.41
N ARG A 20 -11.26 -18.68 -5.22
CA ARG A 20 -11.29 -19.39 -3.95
C ARG A 20 -12.35 -18.79 -3.06
N GLU A 21 -13.33 -19.60 -2.70
CA GLU A 21 -14.39 -19.21 -1.77
C GLU A 21 -13.79 -18.92 -0.39
N GLY A 22 -14.32 -17.90 0.29
CA GLY A 22 -13.82 -17.47 1.60
C GLY A 22 -12.52 -16.67 1.61
N GLU A 23 -11.78 -16.54 0.49
CA GLU A 23 -10.56 -15.70 0.44
C GLU A 23 -10.92 -14.24 0.10
N TYR A 24 -10.47 -13.28 0.92
CA TYR A 24 -10.38 -11.86 0.57
C TYR A 24 -8.94 -11.51 0.21
N ILE A 25 -8.76 -10.75 -0.86
CA ILE A 25 -7.43 -10.51 -1.44
C ILE A 25 -7.22 -9.03 -1.71
N VAL A 26 -5.96 -8.62 -1.65
CA VAL A 26 -5.48 -7.39 -2.28
C VAL A 26 -4.71 -7.79 -3.51
N GLN A 27 -5.00 -7.17 -4.64
CA GLN A 27 -4.32 -7.44 -5.90
C GLN A 27 -4.09 -6.17 -6.71
N THR A 28 -3.13 -6.21 -7.62
CA THR A 28 -3.01 -5.17 -8.65
C THR A 28 -4.12 -5.31 -9.69
N ASP A 29 -4.42 -4.21 -10.35
CA ASP A 29 -5.34 -4.18 -11.47
C ASP A 29 -4.72 -4.70 -12.79
N ALA A 30 -5.53 -4.71 -13.84
CA ALA A 30 -5.12 -5.13 -15.17
C ALA A 30 -3.91 -4.28 -15.65
N PRO A 31 -2.96 -4.87 -16.39
CA PRO A 31 -2.97 -6.23 -16.93
C PRO A 31 -2.44 -7.30 -15.96
N SER A 32 -1.78 -6.91 -14.87
CA SER A 32 -1.00 -7.86 -14.06
C SER A 32 -1.86 -8.78 -13.18
N ASN A 33 -3.00 -8.31 -12.65
CA ASN A 33 -3.91 -9.08 -11.78
C ASN A 33 -3.18 -9.88 -10.69
N ARG A 34 -2.07 -9.36 -10.17
CA ARG A 34 -1.18 -10.06 -9.26
C ARG A 34 -1.74 -9.95 -7.85
N VAL A 35 -1.93 -11.08 -7.18
CA VAL A 35 -2.27 -11.10 -5.74
C VAL A 35 -1.08 -10.62 -4.92
N LEU A 36 -1.31 -9.61 -4.08
CA LEU A 36 -0.34 -8.95 -3.21
C LEU A 36 -0.46 -9.41 -1.76
N ALA A 37 -1.69 -9.62 -1.29
CA ALA A 37 -1.99 -10.12 0.05
C ALA A 37 -3.26 -10.98 0.02
N LYS A 38 -3.35 -11.91 0.97
CA LYS A 38 -4.50 -12.79 1.16
C LYS A 38 -4.93 -12.75 2.63
N PHE A 39 -6.23 -12.85 2.82
CA PHE A 39 -6.92 -12.87 4.10
C PHE A 39 -7.96 -13.99 4.02
N ASP A 40 -7.76 -15.03 4.80
CA ASP A 40 -8.58 -16.24 4.83
C ASP A 40 -9.20 -16.52 6.20
N GLY A 41 -8.85 -15.73 7.23
CA GLY A 41 -9.31 -15.90 8.60
C GLY A 41 -8.97 -17.28 9.20
N ASP A 42 -9.63 -17.65 10.29
CA ASP A 42 -9.43 -18.93 11.00
C ASP A 42 -10.34 -20.06 10.47
N GLY A 43 -10.84 -19.95 9.23
CA GLY A 43 -11.66 -20.97 8.57
C GLY A 43 -13.11 -20.58 8.25
N ASP A 44 -13.59 -19.45 8.79
CA ASP A 44 -14.91 -18.86 8.48
C ASP A 44 -14.82 -17.70 7.45
N GLY A 45 -13.65 -17.56 6.81
CA GLY A 45 -13.29 -16.40 6.02
C GLY A 45 -12.85 -15.22 6.89
N PRO A 46 -12.42 -14.11 6.26
CA PRO A 46 -11.81 -13.01 6.96
C PRO A 46 -12.83 -12.20 7.76
N ASP A 47 -12.41 -11.78 8.95
CA ASP A 47 -13.21 -10.95 9.82
C ASP A 47 -13.22 -9.47 9.39
N ALA A 48 -13.94 -8.63 10.15
CA ALA A 48 -14.05 -7.21 9.85
C ALA A 48 -12.72 -6.45 9.95
N GLU A 49 -11.81 -6.87 10.84
CA GLU A 49 -10.50 -6.27 11.03
C GLU A 49 -9.56 -6.62 9.87
N GLU A 50 -9.61 -7.85 9.39
CA GLU A 50 -8.88 -8.32 8.22
C GLU A 50 -9.36 -7.61 6.95
N ILE A 51 -10.67 -7.45 6.77
CA ILE A 51 -11.23 -6.68 5.64
C ILE A 51 -10.79 -5.21 5.71
N ALA A 52 -10.81 -4.59 6.90
CA ALA A 52 -10.34 -3.22 7.08
C ALA A 52 -8.83 -3.09 6.76
N SER A 53 -8.03 -4.05 7.23
CA SER A 53 -6.60 -4.12 6.94
C SER A 53 -6.32 -4.29 5.45
N ALA A 54 -7.08 -5.14 4.76
CA ALA A 54 -6.97 -5.31 3.31
C ALA A 54 -7.27 -4.01 2.54
N ARG A 55 -8.31 -3.27 2.94
CA ARG A 55 -8.62 -1.95 2.36
C ARG A 55 -7.52 -0.93 2.62
N LEU A 56 -6.94 -0.93 3.82
CA LEU A 56 -5.81 -0.07 4.16
C LEU A 56 -4.59 -0.38 3.29
N ILE A 57 -4.27 -1.67 3.07
CA ILE A 57 -3.18 -2.07 2.18
C ILE A 57 -3.47 -1.64 0.74
N ALA A 58 -4.70 -1.82 0.25
CA ALA A 58 -5.08 -1.42 -1.10
C ALA A 58 -4.91 0.10 -1.34
N ALA A 59 -5.10 0.93 -0.31
CA ALA A 59 -4.87 2.37 -0.38
C ALA A 59 -3.39 2.79 -0.32
N ALA A 60 -2.44 1.86 -0.17
CA ALA A 60 -1.03 2.20 0.00
C ALA A 60 -0.40 3.01 -1.15
N PRO A 61 -0.72 2.76 -2.44
CA PRO A 61 -0.26 3.62 -3.54
C PRO A 61 -0.72 5.07 -3.39
N ASP A 62 -2.01 5.27 -3.12
CA ASP A 62 -2.61 6.62 -2.98
C ASP A 62 -2.04 7.34 -1.75
N MET A 63 -1.85 6.62 -0.64
CA MET A 63 -1.22 7.17 0.56
C MET A 63 0.22 7.60 0.29
N LEU A 64 0.99 6.83 -0.49
CA LEU A 64 2.34 7.21 -0.88
C LEU A 64 2.34 8.48 -1.74
N GLU A 65 1.45 8.58 -2.73
CA GLU A 65 1.30 9.77 -3.56
C GLU A 65 0.93 11.02 -2.74
N ALA A 66 -0.04 10.90 -1.84
CA ALA A 66 -0.43 11.97 -0.94
C ALA A 66 0.73 12.44 -0.06
N LEU A 67 1.49 11.50 0.51
CA LEU A 67 2.68 11.81 1.32
C LEU A 67 3.77 12.50 0.49
N LEU A 68 3.98 12.12 -0.76
CA LEU A 68 4.92 12.78 -1.67
C LEU A 68 4.49 14.24 -1.96
N GLY A 69 3.19 14.49 -2.14
CA GLY A 69 2.64 15.85 -2.26
C GLY A 69 2.88 16.69 -1.00
N VAL A 70 2.60 16.12 0.17
CA VAL A 70 2.86 16.76 1.48
C VAL A 70 4.35 17.06 1.66
N LYS A 71 5.24 16.12 1.32
CA LYS A 71 6.70 16.33 1.37
C LYS A 71 7.12 17.50 0.48
N THR A 72 6.61 17.55 -0.75
CA THR A 72 6.94 18.62 -1.71
C THR A 72 6.51 19.98 -1.19
N TRP A 73 5.31 20.08 -0.60
CA TRP A 73 4.86 21.31 0.05
C TRP A 73 5.74 21.67 1.27
N ALA A 74 6.06 20.68 2.11
CA ALA A 74 6.83 20.87 3.34
C ALA A 74 8.29 21.28 3.09
N ASP A 75 8.89 20.84 1.98
CA ASP A 75 10.25 21.23 1.62
C ASP A 75 10.34 22.73 1.22
N ASN A 76 9.21 23.40 0.96
CA ASN A 76 9.14 24.81 0.60
C ASN A 76 8.82 25.76 1.77
N ILE A 77 8.69 25.24 3.00
CA ILE A 77 8.44 26.05 4.21
C ILE A 77 9.67 26.09 5.11
N ALA A 78 9.95 27.26 5.71
CA ALA A 78 11.18 27.51 6.47
C ALA A 78 11.32 26.70 7.78
N SER A 79 10.23 26.13 8.30
CA SER A 79 10.23 25.34 9.54
C SER A 79 9.16 24.25 9.50
N PRO A 80 9.47 23.05 8.96
CA PRO A 80 8.51 21.96 8.91
C PRO A 80 8.22 21.39 10.32
N ALA A 81 6.93 21.25 10.65
CA ALA A 81 6.43 20.56 11.84
C ALA A 81 6.84 19.06 11.91
N PRO A 82 6.85 18.43 13.11
CA PRO A 82 7.25 17.03 13.30
C PRO A 82 6.50 16.00 12.43
N VAL A 83 5.27 16.29 12.03
CA VAL A 83 4.47 15.44 11.12
C VAL A 83 5.15 15.22 9.76
N PHE A 84 5.95 16.17 9.28
CA PHE A 84 6.69 16.01 8.01
C PHE A 84 7.87 15.07 8.13
N GLN A 85 8.46 14.96 9.33
CA GLN A 85 9.49 13.97 9.58
C GLN A 85 8.91 12.56 9.52
N ALA A 86 7.75 12.33 10.15
CA ALA A 86 7.03 11.07 10.05
C ALA A 86 6.63 10.73 8.60
N ALA A 87 6.20 11.73 7.82
CA ALA A 87 5.91 11.54 6.39
C ALA A 87 7.16 11.14 5.59
N ARG A 88 8.30 11.79 5.83
CA ARG A 88 9.59 11.45 5.17
C ARG A 88 10.03 10.03 5.50
N GLU A 89 9.90 9.62 6.75
CA GLU A 89 10.24 8.26 7.20
C GLU A 89 9.32 7.20 6.57
N ALA A 90 8.01 7.47 6.52
CA ALA A 90 7.06 6.59 5.85
C ALA A 90 7.37 6.45 4.35
N ILE A 91 7.68 7.54 3.65
CA ILE A 91 8.10 7.52 2.23
C ILE A 91 9.39 6.72 2.06
N ALA A 92 10.41 6.96 2.91
CA ALA A 92 11.67 6.24 2.84
C ALA A 92 11.47 4.73 3.05
N LYS A 93 10.61 4.35 3.99
CA LYS A 93 10.24 2.93 4.20
C LYS A 93 9.55 2.34 2.98
N ALA A 94 8.63 3.07 2.34
CA ALA A 94 7.90 2.61 1.16
C ALA A 94 8.78 2.50 -0.11
N GLN A 95 9.79 3.36 -0.24
CA GLN A 95 10.71 3.37 -1.40
C GLN A 95 11.95 2.48 -1.21
N GLY A 96 12.24 2.05 0.02
CA GLY A 96 13.44 1.29 0.36
C GLY A 96 14.72 2.12 0.42
N PRO A 97 15.88 1.51 0.77
CA PRO A 97 17.15 2.21 0.87
C PRO A 97 17.56 2.86 -0.47
N ARG A 98 18.08 4.09 -0.43
CA ARG A 98 18.83 4.67 -1.55
C ARG A 98 20.13 3.88 -1.72
N SER A 99 20.18 3.04 -2.75
CA SER A 99 21.40 2.45 -3.31
C SER A 99 22.18 3.49 -4.10
#